data_AF-A0A8J5TFG5-F1
#
_entry.id   AF-A0A8J5TFG5-F1
#
_cell.length_a   1.000
_cell.length_b   1.000
_cell.length_c   1.000
_cell.angle_alpha   90.00
_cell.angle_beta   90.00
_cell.angle_gamma   90.00
#
_symmetry.space_group_name_H-M   'P 1'
#
loop_
_entity.id
_entity.type
_entity.pdbx_description
1 polymer ?
#
loop_
_entity_poly.entity_id
_entity_poly.type
_entity_poly.pdbx_seq_one_letter_code
_entity_poly.pdbx_strand_id
1 'polypeptide(L)'
;MDGASKNYYCKDNMQWPCQPGKQYYGRGPLQISWNYNYGPAGMDIGFDGLRNPEKVAQDATVSFKTTLWFWMKNFGVNPGSNDLSC
;
A
#
# COMPACT_ATOMS: atom_id res chain seq x y z
N MET A 1 22.40 23.05 3.58
CA MET A 1 21.09 23.07 2.91
C MET A 1 20.42 21.74 3.22
N ASP A 2 19.81 21.62 4.39
CA ASP A 2 19.12 20.40 4.81
C ASP A 2 17.75 20.39 4.14
N GLY A 3 17.75 19.95 2.88
CA GLY A 3 16.55 19.74 2.09
C GLY A 3 15.74 18.66 2.77
N ALA A 4 14.83 19.08 3.65
CA ALA A 4 13.78 18.23 4.18
C ALA A 4 13.02 17.68 2.97
N SER A 5 13.41 16.48 2.53
CA SER A 5 12.63 15.65 1.65
C SER A 5 11.29 15.50 2.35
N LYS A 6 10.31 16.31 1.96
CA LYS A 6 8.93 16.13 2.36
C LYS A 6 8.59 14.74 1.85
N ASN A 7 8.75 13.73 2.70
CA ASN A 7 8.42 12.36 2.38
C ASN A 7 6.90 12.32 2.37
N TYR A 8 6.32 12.71 1.23
CA TYR A 8 4.88 12.79 1.05
C TYR A 8 4.31 11.38 1.25
N TYR A 9 3.31 11.29 2.13
CA TYR A 9 2.70 10.03 2.56
C TYR A 9 3.68 9.06 3.24
N CYS A 10 4.72 9.58 3.89
CA CYS A 10 5.56 8.81 4.79
C CYS A 10 5.22 9.19 6.23
N LYS A 11 4.83 8.22 7.02
CA LYS A 11 4.74 8.35 8.48
C LYS A 11 5.93 7.66 9.10
N ASP A 12 6.51 8.26 10.14
CA ASP A 12 7.53 7.60 10.93
C ASP A 12 6.95 6.30 11.53
N ASN A 13 7.47 5.17 11.08
CA ASN A 13 7.01 3.83 11.43
C ASN A 13 8.23 2.91 11.45
N MET A 14 8.55 2.38 12.64
CA MET A 14 9.72 1.53 12.84
C MET A 14 9.65 0.20 12.08
N GLN A 15 8.43 -0.32 11.85
CA GLN A 15 8.22 -1.57 11.13
C GLN A 15 8.25 -1.37 9.61
N TRP A 16 7.78 -0.21 9.14
CA TRP A 16 7.72 0.12 7.71
C TRP A 16 8.46 1.42 7.40
N PRO A 17 9.79 1.44 7.53
CA PRO A 17 10.58 2.66 7.36
C PRO A 17 10.48 3.17 5.93
N CYS A 18 10.29 4.47 5.78
CA CYS A 18 10.26 5.10 4.48
C CYS A 18 11.64 5.04 3.83
N GLN A 19 11.66 4.69 2.56
CA GLN A 19 12.90 4.62 1.80
C GLN A 19 13.26 6.01 1.25
N PRO A 20 14.54 6.42 1.30
CA PRO A 20 14.97 7.70 0.73
C PRO A 20 14.68 7.73 -0.78
N GLY A 21 14.13 8.85 -1.25
CA GLY A 21 13.74 9.03 -2.66
C GLY A 21 12.46 8.29 -3.07
N LYS A 22 11.76 7.64 -2.13
CA LYS A 22 10.49 6.96 -2.38
C LYS A 22 9.31 7.74 -1.83
N GLN A 23 8.21 7.67 -2.57
CA GLN A 23 6.97 8.37 -2.24
C GLN A 23 5.81 7.38 -2.26
N TYR A 24 4.94 7.46 -1.25
CA TYR A 24 3.85 6.50 -1.05
C TYR A 24 2.49 7.14 -1.32
N TYR A 25 2.41 7.99 -2.35
CA TYR A 25 1.13 8.55 -2.79
C TYR A 25 0.20 7.46 -3.32
N GLY A 26 -1.08 7.81 -3.44
CA GLY A 26 -2.12 6.91 -3.93
C GLY A 26 -1.79 6.32 -5.30
N ARG A 27 -1.74 4.99 -5.40
CA ARG A 27 -1.57 4.27 -6.67
C ARG A 27 -2.62 3.19 -6.83
N GLY A 28 -2.92 2.89 -8.09
CA GLY A 28 -3.91 1.91 -8.47
C GLY A 28 -5.36 2.38 -8.29
N PRO A 29 -6.33 1.49 -8.58
CA PRO A 29 -7.76 1.81 -8.57
C PRO A 29 -8.30 2.35 -7.24
N LEU A 30 -7.83 1.82 -6.11
CA LEU A 30 -8.23 2.26 -4.76
C LEU A 30 -7.29 3.29 -4.13
N GLN A 31 -6.35 3.85 -4.90
CA GLN A 31 -5.47 4.94 -4.44
C GLN A 31 -4.76 4.64 -3.11
N ILE A 32 -4.18 3.44 -2.97
CA ILE A 32 -3.52 3.05 -1.72
C ILE A 32 -2.34 3.98 -1.42
N SER A 33 -2.39 4.58 -0.23
CA SER A 33 -1.42 5.58 0.21
C SER A 33 -0.74 5.13 1.49
N TRP A 34 0.44 5.70 1.77
CA TRP A 34 1.25 5.50 2.98
C TRP A 34 2.15 4.26 3.04
N ASN A 35 3.38 4.48 3.52
CA ASN A 35 4.40 3.45 3.75
C ASN A 35 3.89 2.24 4.54
N TYR A 36 3.08 2.47 5.57
CA TYR A 36 2.51 1.41 6.41
C TYR A 36 1.41 0.58 5.73
N ASN A 37 0.90 0.99 4.56
CA ASN A 37 0.01 0.16 3.73
C ASN A 37 0.81 -0.56 2.63
N TYR A 38 1.77 0.12 2.00
CA TYR A 38 2.63 -0.47 0.98
C TYR A 38 3.50 -1.61 1.52
N GLY A 39 4.01 -1.47 2.74
CA GLY A 39 4.79 -2.50 3.41
C GLY A 39 4.07 -3.86 3.55
N PRO A 40 2.96 -3.91 4.31
CA PRO A 40 2.23 -5.16 4.52
C PRO A 40 1.54 -5.67 3.25
N ALA A 41 1.04 -4.78 2.36
CA ALA A 41 0.53 -5.21 1.06
C ALA A 41 1.63 -5.90 0.23
N GLY A 42 2.85 -5.36 0.28
CA GLY A 42 4.02 -5.97 -0.34
C GLY A 42 4.32 -7.36 0.21
N MET A 43 4.29 -7.51 1.53
CA MET A 43 4.54 -8.78 2.21
C MET A 43 3.51 -9.86 1.82
N ASP A 44 2.21 -9.52 1.81
CA ASP A 44 1.14 -10.48 1.54
C ASP A 44 1.05 -10.86 0.05
N ILE A 45 1.39 -9.94 -0.85
CA ILE A 45 1.29 -10.12 -2.31
C ILE A 45 2.60 -10.68 -2.91
N GLY A 46 3.72 -10.52 -2.20
CA GLY A 46 5.05 -10.96 -2.65
C GLY A 46 5.80 -9.93 -3.50
N PHE A 47 5.65 -8.64 -3.19
CA PHE A 47 6.46 -7.57 -3.81
C PHE A 47 7.06 -6.63 -2.76
N ASP A 48 8.14 -5.93 -3.10
CA ASP A 48 8.72 -4.95 -2.19
C ASP A 48 8.01 -3.59 -2.33
N GLY A 49 6.96 -3.37 -1.53
CA GLY A 49 6.21 -2.11 -1.56
C GLY A 49 6.94 -0.91 -0.97
N LEU A 50 7.99 -1.12 -0.16
CA LEU A 50 8.77 -0.02 0.42
C LEU A 50 9.83 0.51 -0.54
N ARG A 51 10.58 -0.38 -1.19
CA ARG A 51 11.63 -0.03 -2.15
C ARG A 51 11.09 0.17 -3.56
N ASN A 52 9.99 -0.48 -3.92
CA ASN A 52 9.38 -0.40 -5.25
C ASN A 52 7.87 -0.10 -5.21
N PRO A 53 7.40 0.99 -4.56
CA PRO A 53 5.99 1.36 -4.52
C PRO A 53 5.38 1.61 -5.92
N GLU A 54 6.21 1.90 -6.91
CA GLU A 54 5.82 2.17 -8.30
C GLU A 54 5.28 0.92 -9.01
N LYS A 55 5.62 -0.29 -8.53
CA LYS A 55 5.09 -1.55 -9.06
C LYS A 55 3.56 -1.61 -9.01
N VAL A 56 2.93 -0.96 -8.02
CA VAL A 56 1.47 -0.89 -7.91
C VAL A 56 0.83 -0.15 -9.10
N ALA A 57 1.56 0.75 -9.74
CA ALA A 57 1.11 1.46 -10.95
C ALA A 57 1.58 0.80 -12.26
N GLN A 58 2.70 0.06 -12.23
CA GLN A 58 3.32 -0.51 -13.43
C GLN A 58 2.81 -1.93 -13.76
N ASP A 59 2.46 -2.72 -12.74
CA ASP A 59 2.01 -4.10 -12.91
C ASP A 59 0.51 -4.19 -12.57
N ALA A 60 -0.30 -4.49 -13.57
CA ALA A 60 -1.75 -4.62 -13.41
C ALA A 60 -2.12 -5.69 -12.37
N THR A 61 -1.38 -6.80 -12.30
CA THR A 61 -1.62 -7.88 -11.33
C THR A 61 -1.35 -7.38 -9.92
N VAL A 62 -0.23 -6.68 -9.70
CA VAL A 62 0.09 -6.09 -8.40
C VAL A 62 -0.93 -5.01 -8.03
N SER A 63 -1.34 -4.19 -9.01
CA SER A 63 -2.35 -3.14 -8.83
C SER A 63 -3.68 -3.68 -8.32
N PHE A 64 -4.21 -4.71 -8.99
CA PHE A 64 -5.46 -5.37 -8.58
C PHE A 64 -5.32 -6.13 -7.27
N LYS A 65 -4.24 -6.88 -7.06
CA LYS A 65 -4.01 -7.59 -5.80
C LYS A 65 -3.91 -6.62 -4.61
N THR A 66 -3.26 -5.48 -4.79
CA THR A 66 -3.10 -4.46 -3.74
C THR A 66 -4.43 -3.79 -3.41
N THR A 67 -5.25 -3.53 -4.44
CA THR A 67 -6.62 -3.04 -4.32
C THR A 67 -7.48 -4.05 -3.54
N LEU A 68 -7.47 -5.32 -3.92
CA LEU A 68 -8.23 -6.37 -3.24
C LEU A 68 -7.73 -6.59 -1.80
N TRP A 69 -6.42 -6.59 -1.58
CA TRP A 69 -5.84 -6.67 -0.23
C TRP A 69 -6.37 -5.54 0.65
N PHE A 70 -6.37 -4.30 0.16
CA PHE A 70 -6.89 -3.17 0.92
C PHE A 70 -8.39 -3.33 1.22
N TRP A 71 -9.17 -3.79 0.25
CA TRP A 71 -10.59 -4.10 0.45
C TRP A 71 -10.80 -5.16 1.53
N MET A 72 -10.09 -6.30 1.46
CA MET A 72 -10.19 -7.35 2.47
C MET A 72 -9.73 -6.91 3.86
N LYS A 73 -8.80 -5.96 3.97
CA LYS A 73 -8.33 -5.47 5.28
C LYS A 73 -9.27 -4.45 5.92
N ASN A 74 -9.97 -3.64 5.13
CA ASN A 74 -10.85 -2.58 5.62
C ASN A 74 -12.33 -2.99 5.65
N PHE A 75 -12.73 -3.82 4.70
CA PHE A 75 -14.12 -4.24 4.46
C PHE A 75 -14.27 -5.76 4.38
N GLY A 76 -13.18 -6.53 4.55
CA GLY A 76 -13.23 -7.98 4.53
C GLY A 76 -14.10 -8.50 5.65
N VAL A 77 -15.13 -9.23 5.21
CA VAL A 77 -16.09 -10.06 5.92
C VAL A 77 -15.65 -10.40 7.35
N ASN A 78 -16.30 -9.79 8.35
CA ASN A 78 -16.37 -10.40 9.68
C ASN A 78 -16.91 -11.82 9.47
N PRO A 79 -16.35 -12.88 10.08
CA PRO A 79 -16.86 -14.25 9.93
C PRO A 79 -18.30 -14.48 10.50
N GLY A 80 -19.11 -13.42 10.62
CA GLY A 80 -20.54 -13.45 10.90
C GLY A 80 -21.38 -12.43 10.11
N SER A 81 -20.83 -11.68 9.15
CA SER A 81 -21.63 -10.80 8.29
C SER A 81 -21.79 -11.44 6.90
N ASN A 82 -22.94 -12.04 6.66
CA ASN A 82 -23.33 -12.71 5.41
C ASN A 82 -23.55 -11.74 4.24
N ASP A 83 -22.67 -10.77 4.00
CA ASP A 83 -22.82 -9.85 2.89
C ASP A 83 -22.01 -10.33 1.67
N LEU A 84 -22.55 -11.38 1.04
CA LEU A 84 -22.39 -11.61 -0.39
C LEU A 84 -23.55 -10.90 -1.09
N SER A 85 -23.38 -9.62 -1.36
CA SER A 85 -24.13 -8.96 -2.42
C SER A 85 -23.14 -8.52 -3.51
N CYS A 86 -23.35 -9.08 -4.70
CA CYS A 86 -22.60 -8.82 -5.93
C CYS A 86 -22.78 -7.38 -6.40
#